data_AF-A0AB34IIL6-F1
#
_entry.id   AF-A0AB34IIL6-F1
#
_cell.length_a   1.000
_cell.length_b   1.000
_cell.length_c   1.000
_cell.angle_alpha   90.00
_cell.angle_beta   90.00
_cell.angle_gamma   90.00
#
_symmetry.space_group_name_H-M   'P 1'
#
loop_
_entity.id
_entity.type
_entity.pdbx_description
1 polymer ?
#
loop_
_entity_poly.entity_id
_entity_poly.type
_entity_poly.pdbx_seq_one_letter_code
_entity_poly.pdbx_strand_id
1 'polypeptide(L)'
;MNGGESRWHGKPELAGADERSDPTSALVSLHDALQRGDASDDPLAHHHTTKTSNTAVAHADLVRPSGDSPSPRRPLRSPPPPLPPPPPSSRRHTPRALMAQLTVASPTNIAVIKYWGKRDTALNLPINSSVSLTINQADLRTVTTVTVSKDFEKDRLWLNGEEEDVSASKRVQKVFAMVRGRSRQWEGMKVHVVSVNNFPTAAGLASSAAGYAALAFALGKLYAVEESYPGELSTIARVGSGSACRSLAGGFVAWDMGSREDGADSCARQVAPAEHWPELQVLILVVSDKKKAVSSTAGMQTAVETSPLLAHRAAHVVPARMLAMEAAYLKKDFAAFAQLAMQDSNQFHATCLDTFPPIFYLNDVSRAVIQFVHAFNSACGETRMGYTFDAGPNAVLLVQQQHAVQALAAVLTHFPAEPGSEASYVNRPAMQQEAMALGPPAGLAAAFPLEPQVGVIKHVYHTDVGPGARLLEPSESLADAAGMPLRTK
;
A
#
# COMPACT_ATOMS: atom_id res chain seq x y z
N MET A 1 20.98 -48.77 -5.60
CA MET A 1 20.40 -50.12 -5.44
C MET A 1 20.43 -50.46 -3.97
N ASN A 2 19.25 -50.82 -3.43
CA ASN A 2 18.92 -51.47 -2.14
C ASN A 2 19.51 -50.86 -0.84
N GLY A 3 18.74 -50.48 0.17
CA GLY A 3 17.39 -50.87 0.55
C GLY A 3 17.43 -51.45 1.97
N GLY A 4 16.78 -50.81 2.93
CA GLY A 4 16.74 -51.24 4.33
C GLY A 4 15.62 -50.53 5.08
N GLU A 5 14.40 -51.02 4.93
CA GLU A 5 13.21 -50.63 5.71
C GLU A 5 13.29 -51.22 7.12
N SER A 6 12.85 -50.46 8.13
CA SER A 6 12.41 -51.04 9.40
C SER A 6 11.03 -50.49 9.76
N ARG A 7 10.04 -51.40 9.81
CA ARG A 7 8.71 -51.18 10.38
C ARG A 7 8.76 -51.64 11.83
N TRP A 8 8.25 -50.82 12.75
CA TRP A 8 7.89 -51.23 14.09
C TRP A 8 6.41 -50.98 14.32
N HIS A 9 5.66 -52.07 14.47
CA HIS A 9 4.30 -52.10 15.01
C HIS A 9 4.37 -52.12 16.54
N GLY A 10 3.50 -51.37 17.20
CA GLY A 10 3.30 -51.46 18.65
C GLY A 10 2.04 -50.71 19.08
N LYS A 11 0.93 -51.43 19.21
CA LYS A 11 -0.19 -51.06 20.10
C LYS A 11 0.09 -51.68 21.48
N PRO A 12 -0.40 -51.05 22.56
CA PRO A 12 -1.04 -51.84 23.60
C PRO A 12 -2.43 -51.30 24.00
N GLU A 13 -3.18 -52.22 24.60
CA GLU A 13 -4.58 -52.17 25.01
C GLU A 13 -4.86 -51.34 26.27
N LEU A 14 -6.17 -51.11 26.47
CA LEU A 14 -6.85 -50.38 27.53
C LEU A 14 -6.96 -51.14 28.87
N ALA A 15 -6.90 -50.38 29.96
CA ALA A 15 -7.68 -50.53 31.21
C ALA A 15 -7.64 -49.14 31.88
N GLY A 16 -8.70 -48.48 32.36
CA GLY A 16 -9.92 -48.94 33.00
C GLY A 16 -9.92 -48.38 34.42
N ALA A 17 -10.46 -47.18 34.63
CA ALA A 17 -10.80 -46.65 35.96
C ALA A 17 -11.93 -45.62 35.83
N ASP A 18 -13.03 -45.96 36.48
CA ASP A 18 -14.28 -45.21 36.68
C ASP A 18 -14.11 -44.37 37.96
N GLU A 19 -14.50 -43.09 37.96
CA GLU A 19 -15.20 -42.47 39.10
C GLU A 19 -15.70 -41.05 38.82
N ARG A 20 -16.91 -40.82 39.32
CA ARG A 20 -17.85 -39.69 39.24
C ARG A 20 -17.30 -38.37 39.81
N SER A 21 -17.71 -37.24 39.22
CA SER A 21 -18.40 -36.12 39.94
C SER A 21 -18.65 -34.91 39.03
N ASP A 22 -19.92 -34.51 38.90
CA ASP A 22 -20.38 -33.17 38.52
C ASP A 22 -19.94 -32.14 39.60
N PRO A 23 -19.67 -30.87 39.27
CA PRO A 23 -20.72 -29.89 39.55
C PRO A 23 -20.83 -28.69 38.59
N THR A 24 -22.08 -28.35 38.32
CA THR A 24 -22.60 -27.02 38.03
C THR A 24 -22.34 -26.04 39.18
N SER A 25 -21.56 -24.98 38.96
CA SER A 25 -21.60 -23.64 39.61
C SER A 25 -20.42 -22.82 39.00
N ALA A 26 -20.45 -21.53 38.72
CA ALA A 26 -21.30 -20.42 39.15
C ALA A 26 -21.31 -19.34 38.06
N LEU A 27 -22.50 -18.81 37.77
CA LEU A 27 -22.74 -17.63 36.94
C LEU A 27 -23.31 -16.53 37.85
N VAL A 28 -22.44 -15.63 38.32
CA VAL A 28 -22.70 -14.36 39.01
C VAL A 28 -21.39 -13.57 38.82
N SER A 29 -21.25 -12.32 38.39
CA SER A 29 -22.11 -11.15 38.21
C SER A 29 -21.31 -10.20 37.30
N LEU A 30 -21.96 -9.53 36.34
CA LEU A 30 -21.47 -8.26 35.80
C LEU A 30 -22.67 -7.40 35.36
N HIS A 31 -23.60 -7.18 36.29
CA HIS A 31 -24.76 -6.31 36.09
C HIS A 31 -25.05 -5.49 37.35
N ASP A 32 -24.01 -4.83 37.90
CA ASP A 32 -24.16 -3.89 39.03
C ASP A 32 -22.95 -2.95 39.17
N ALA A 33 -22.65 -2.20 38.11
CA ALA A 33 -21.81 -1.00 38.23
C ALA A 33 -22.20 -0.03 37.12
N LEU A 34 -23.20 0.81 37.39
CA LEU A 34 -23.43 2.16 36.84
C LEU A 34 -24.92 2.56 37.00
N GLN A 35 -25.41 2.62 38.24
CA GLN A 35 -26.57 3.46 38.58
C GLN A 35 -26.43 4.02 40.00
N ARG A 36 -26.80 5.31 40.15
CA ARG A 36 -26.75 6.21 41.32
C ARG A 36 -25.40 6.94 41.48
N GLY A 37 -25.31 8.27 41.46
CA GLY A 37 -26.32 9.32 41.33
C GLY A 37 -25.73 10.69 41.71
N ASP A 38 -26.30 11.74 41.11
CA ASP A 38 -26.46 13.16 41.51
C ASP A 38 -25.26 13.99 42.01
N ALA A 39 -24.96 15.18 41.46
CA ALA A 39 -25.75 16.41 41.22
C ALA A 39 -25.81 17.38 42.42
N SER A 40 -25.30 18.59 42.19
CA SER A 40 -25.65 19.88 42.82
C SER A 40 -24.87 20.98 42.08
N ASP A 41 -25.48 21.71 41.15
CA ASP A 41 -26.27 22.95 41.29
C ASP A 41 -25.46 24.26 41.41
N ASP A 42 -25.81 25.14 40.47
CA ASP A 42 -25.57 26.57 40.13
C ASP A 42 -25.90 27.53 41.33
N PRO A 43 -25.91 28.91 41.32
CA PRO A 43 -26.10 29.81 40.15
C PRO A 43 -25.62 31.31 40.20
N LEU A 44 -26.02 32.07 39.15
CA LEU A 44 -26.26 33.55 39.03
C LEU A 44 -25.03 34.50 38.85
N ALA A 45 -25.03 35.63 38.11
CA ALA A 45 -26.02 36.40 37.33
C ALA A 45 -25.38 37.59 36.53
N HIS A 46 -26.06 38.01 35.44
CA HIS A 46 -26.31 39.37 34.85
C HIS A 46 -25.24 40.49 34.72
N HIS A 47 -25.09 41.11 33.52
CA HIS A 47 -25.71 42.41 33.13
C HIS A 47 -25.22 43.07 31.79
N HIS A 48 -26.18 43.67 31.06
CA HIS A 48 -26.22 44.97 30.30
C HIS A 48 -25.28 45.30 29.10
N THR A 49 -25.81 45.46 27.86
CA THR A 49 -26.19 46.69 27.07
C THR A 49 -25.05 47.69 26.78
N THR A 50 -24.75 48.14 25.54
CA THR A 50 -25.43 49.18 24.70
C THR A 50 -24.75 49.33 23.31
N LYS A 51 -25.51 49.43 22.19
CA LYS A 51 -25.73 50.59 21.25
C LYS A 51 -24.57 51.56 20.90
N THR A 52 -24.36 51.79 19.59
CA THR A 52 -24.24 53.07 18.80
C THR A 52 -23.69 52.75 17.38
N SER A 53 -24.35 52.92 16.22
CA SER A 53 -24.80 54.10 15.44
C SER A 53 -23.72 54.92 14.72
N ASN A 54 -23.78 54.98 13.36
CA ASN A 54 -23.68 56.18 12.48
C ASN A 54 -23.52 55.76 10.98
N THR A 55 -24.52 55.95 10.09
CA THR A 55 -24.78 57.09 9.16
C THR A 55 -23.59 57.47 8.25
N ALA A 56 -23.60 57.33 6.91
CA ALA A 56 -24.46 57.83 5.81
C ALA A 56 -23.99 59.16 5.16
N VAL A 57 -24.38 59.37 3.88
CA VAL A 57 -24.38 60.59 3.00
C VAL A 57 -23.28 60.58 1.90
N ALA A 58 -23.60 60.33 0.61
CA ALA A 58 -24.12 61.18 -0.51
C ALA A 58 -23.01 62.04 -1.19
N HIS A 59 -22.93 62.39 -2.49
CA HIS A 59 -23.85 62.83 -3.58
C HIS A 59 -23.08 62.69 -4.95
N ALA A 60 -23.70 62.35 -6.11
CA ALA A 60 -24.26 63.23 -7.19
C ALA A 60 -23.25 64.21 -7.84
N ASP A 61 -23.20 64.60 -9.14
CA ASP A 61 -23.80 64.25 -10.44
C ASP A 61 -23.11 65.17 -11.52
N LEU A 62 -23.31 64.89 -12.82
CA LEU A 62 -23.37 65.85 -13.96
C LEU A 62 -22.12 66.46 -14.71
N VAL A 63 -22.13 66.21 -16.05
CA VAL A 63 -22.01 67.17 -17.21
C VAL A 63 -20.66 67.38 -17.98
N ARG A 64 -20.74 67.18 -19.32
CA ARG A 64 -19.84 67.56 -20.46
C ARG A 64 -20.10 69.03 -20.92
N PRO A 65 -19.25 69.79 -21.69
CA PRO A 65 -19.06 69.62 -23.17
C PRO A 65 -17.74 70.24 -23.80
N SER A 66 -17.27 69.81 -24.98
CA SER A 66 -17.30 70.42 -26.35
C SER A 66 -16.10 71.30 -26.83
N GLY A 67 -15.75 71.16 -28.13
CA GLY A 67 -14.96 72.09 -29.00
C GLY A 67 -13.55 71.59 -29.38
N ASP A 68 -12.99 71.72 -30.60
CA ASP A 68 -13.38 72.35 -31.87
C ASP A 68 -12.46 71.86 -33.04
N SER A 69 -12.82 72.12 -34.31
CA SER A 69 -12.20 71.66 -35.60
C SER A 69 -11.12 72.64 -36.18
N PRO A 70 -10.70 72.74 -37.49
CA PRO A 70 -10.90 71.95 -38.75
C PRO A 70 -9.73 71.90 -39.84
N SER A 71 -10.00 71.20 -40.98
CA SER A 71 -9.63 71.51 -42.42
C SER A 71 -8.49 70.72 -43.16
N PRO A 72 -8.39 70.72 -44.53
CA PRO A 72 -9.31 70.15 -45.55
C PRO A 72 -8.62 69.43 -46.77
N ARG A 73 -9.36 68.59 -47.55
CA ARG A 73 -9.46 68.55 -49.06
C ARG A 73 -9.55 67.17 -49.76
N ARG A 74 -10.58 67.10 -50.63
CA ARG A 74 -10.77 66.48 -51.98
C ARG A 74 -11.11 64.98 -52.16
N PRO A 75 -11.94 64.66 -53.19
CA PRO A 75 -12.66 63.39 -53.30
C PRO A 75 -11.94 62.39 -54.21
N LEU A 76 -11.97 61.10 -53.83
CA LEU A 76 -11.51 59.99 -54.66
C LEU A 76 -12.56 58.88 -54.72
N ARG A 77 -12.64 58.30 -55.92
CA ARG A 77 -13.62 57.35 -56.45
C ARG A 77 -14.00 56.20 -55.51
N SER A 78 -15.27 55.82 -55.56
CA SER A 78 -15.83 54.60 -54.97
C SER A 78 -15.12 53.33 -55.50
N PRO A 79 -14.68 52.41 -54.63
CA PRO A 79 -14.11 51.13 -55.04
C PRO A 79 -15.21 50.15 -55.52
N PRO A 80 -14.87 49.18 -56.39
CA PRO A 80 -15.81 48.16 -56.83
C PRO A 80 -16.24 47.25 -55.67
N PRO A 81 -17.40 46.57 -55.76
CA PRO A 81 -17.89 45.71 -54.69
C PRO A 81 -16.92 44.54 -54.43
N PRO A 82 -16.78 44.11 -53.16
CA PRO A 82 -15.92 42.99 -52.81
C PRO A 82 -16.41 41.71 -53.49
N LEU A 83 -15.46 40.91 -53.99
CA LEU A 83 -15.72 39.57 -54.48
C LEU A 83 -16.35 38.71 -53.36
N PRO A 84 -17.27 37.79 -53.68
CA PRO A 84 -17.85 36.91 -52.68
C PRO A 84 -16.74 36.10 -51.99
N PRO A 85 -16.85 35.84 -50.68
CA PRO A 85 -15.86 35.05 -49.97
C PRO A 85 -15.71 33.68 -50.65
N PRO A 86 -14.49 33.12 -50.72
CA PRO A 86 -14.32 31.75 -51.19
C PRO A 86 -15.21 30.82 -50.34
N PRO A 87 -15.77 29.74 -50.92
CA PRO A 87 -16.54 28.78 -50.15
C PRO A 87 -15.68 28.33 -48.96
N PRO A 88 -16.26 28.16 -47.76
CA PRO A 88 -15.48 27.79 -46.60
C PRO A 88 -14.65 26.57 -46.97
N SER A 89 -13.32 26.71 -46.91
CA SER A 89 -12.45 25.56 -47.05
C SER A 89 -12.92 24.61 -45.96
N SER A 90 -13.49 23.47 -46.35
CA SER A 90 -13.73 22.39 -45.43
C SER A 90 -12.34 21.89 -45.03
N ARG A 91 -11.71 22.59 -44.07
CA ARG A 91 -10.81 21.94 -43.14
C ARG A 91 -11.71 20.87 -42.54
N ARG A 92 -11.60 19.66 -43.06
CA ARG A 92 -12.01 18.48 -42.34
C ARG A 92 -11.27 18.62 -41.00
N HIS A 93 -11.97 19.09 -39.98
CA HIS A 93 -11.65 18.65 -38.64
C HIS A 93 -11.82 17.15 -38.72
N THR A 94 -10.71 16.45 -38.98
CA THR A 94 -10.57 15.10 -38.47
C THR A 94 -11.01 15.20 -37.01
N PRO A 95 -12.05 14.47 -36.58
CA PRO A 95 -12.37 14.41 -35.17
C PRO A 95 -11.07 14.05 -34.49
N ARG A 96 -10.55 14.92 -33.63
CA ARG A 96 -9.40 14.56 -32.81
C ARG A 96 -9.82 13.28 -32.11
N ALA A 97 -9.15 12.16 -32.43
CA ALA A 97 -9.42 10.88 -31.82
C ALA A 97 -9.60 11.11 -30.32
N LEU A 98 -10.69 10.60 -29.75
CA LEU A 98 -11.04 10.82 -28.36
C LEU A 98 -10.09 9.95 -27.53
N MET A 99 -8.85 10.42 -27.42
CA MET A 99 -7.77 9.79 -26.71
C MET A 99 -7.50 10.59 -25.44
N ALA A 100 -7.55 9.89 -24.31
CA ALA A 100 -7.19 10.44 -23.01
C ALA A 100 -6.07 9.59 -22.43
N GLN A 101 -5.08 10.26 -21.86
CA GLN A 101 -3.92 9.63 -21.24
C GLN A 101 -3.74 10.21 -19.84
N LEU A 102 -3.41 9.36 -18.88
CA LEU A 102 -3.14 9.73 -17.50
C LEU A 102 -1.99 8.89 -16.97
N THR A 103 -1.10 9.52 -16.21
CA THR A 103 0.02 8.83 -15.54
C THR A 103 -0.12 8.99 -14.04
N VAL A 104 0.10 7.90 -13.32
CA VAL A 104 0.01 7.86 -11.86
C VAL A 104 1.22 7.12 -11.28
N ALA A 105 1.56 7.45 -10.05
CA ALA A 105 2.42 6.62 -9.22
C ALA A 105 1.61 6.03 -8.06
N SER A 106 1.91 4.78 -7.72
CA SER A 106 1.37 4.11 -6.53
C SER A 106 2.51 3.55 -5.69
N PRO A 107 2.43 3.70 -4.36
CA PRO A 107 3.38 3.10 -3.44
C PRO A 107 3.14 1.60 -3.29
N THR A 108 4.18 0.88 -2.88
CA THR A 108 4.00 -0.42 -2.21
C THR A 108 3.62 -0.22 -0.74
N ASN A 109 3.10 -1.26 -0.10
CA ASN A 109 2.80 -1.24 1.33
C ASN A 109 3.31 -2.52 2.01
N ILE A 110 3.72 -2.39 3.27
CA ILE A 110 4.19 -3.51 4.10
C ILE A 110 3.19 -3.76 5.22
N ALA A 111 2.61 -4.96 5.24
CA ALA A 111 1.66 -5.35 6.28
C ALA A 111 2.37 -5.57 7.62
N VAL A 112 1.90 -4.92 8.69
CA VAL A 112 2.34 -5.17 10.06
C VAL A 112 1.34 -6.03 10.84
N ILE A 113 0.07 -6.07 10.40
CA ILE A 113 -0.87 -7.17 10.66
C ILE A 113 -1.22 -7.82 9.33
N LYS A 114 -0.94 -9.13 9.20
CA LYS A 114 -0.92 -9.84 7.93
C LYS A 114 -2.31 -10.22 7.43
N TYR A 115 -2.52 -9.95 6.14
CA TYR A 115 -3.59 -10.55 5.35
C TYR A 115 -3.12 -11.92 4.83
N TRP A 116 -3.79 -12.99 5.27
CA TRP A 116 -3.54 -14.34 4.79
C TRP A 116 -4.81 -15.18 4.85
N GLY A 117 -5.38 -15.49 3.69
CA GLY A 117 -6.59 -16.30 3.56
C GLY A 117 -7.78 -15.48 3.08
N LYS A 118 -8.63 -16.10 2.26
CA LYS A 118 -9.81 -15.49 1.66
C LYS A 118 -11.06 -16.26 2.07
N ARG A 119 -12.10 -15.54 2.46
CA ARG A 119 -13.46 -16.11 2.56
C ARG A 119 -14.17 -16.12 1.21
N ASP A 120 -13.78 -15.22 0.30
CA ASP A 120 -14.28 -15.18 -1.08
C ASP A 120 -13.12 -14.89 -2.05
N THR A 121 -12.86 -15.84 -2.94
CA THR A 121 -11.77 -15.75 -3.93
C THR A 121 -12.14 -14.92 -5.17
N ALA A 122 -13.43 -14.79 -5.48
CA ALA A 122 -13.93 -14.05 -6.62
C ALA A 122 -13.89 -12.53 -6.36
N LEU A 123 -14.25 -12.11 -5.15
CA LEU A 123 -14.27 -10.73 -4.68
C LEU A 123 -13.00 -10.33 -3.91
N ASN A 124 -12.09 -11.27 -3.66
CA ASN A 124 -10.90 -11.12 -2.80
C ASN A 124 -11.26 -10.64 -1.38
N LEU A 125 -12.28 -11.23 -0.76
CA LEU A 125 -12.66 -10.90 0.62
C LEU A 125 -11.79 -11.69 1.61
N PRO A 126 -11.18 -11.04 2.60
CA PRO A 126 -10.22 -11.68 3.48
C PRO A 126 -10.94 -12.41 4.63
N ILE A 127 -10.27 -13.36 5.28
CA ILE A 127 -10.79 -13.98 6.51
C ILE A 127 -10.57 -13.12 7.76
N ASN A 128 -9.72 -12.09 7.68
CA ASN A 128 -9.41 -11.16 8.75
C ASN A 128 -9.01 -9.78 8.20
N SER A 129 -9.21 -8.72 8.99
CA SER A 129 -8.69 -7.38 8.67
C SER A 129 -7.17 -7.36 8.73
N SER A 130 -6.55 -6.37 8.10
CA SER A 130 -5.09 -6.20 8.07
C SER A 130 -4.70 -4.73 8.15
N VAL A 131 -3.48 -4.41 8.54
CA VAL A 131 -2.97 -3.03 8.56
C VAL A 131 -1.54 -2.99 8.03
N SER A 132 -1.22 -1.95 7.25
CA SER A 132 0.07 -1.77 6.61
C SER A 132 0.61 -0.36 6.72
N LEU A 133 1.92 -0.25 6.58
CA LEU A 133 2.64 1.00 6.32
C LEU A 133 2.72 1.21 4.81
N THR A 134 2.33 2.38 4.32
CA THR A 134 2.58 2.79 2.95
C THR A 134 4.01 3.29 2.81
N ILE A 135 4.76 2.72 1.87
CA ILE A 135 6.18 3.04 1.66
C ILE A 135 6.33 4.27 0.76
N ASN A 136 7.33 5.11 1.03
CA ASN A 136 7.56 6.31 0.27
C ASN A 136 7.94 6.05 -1.19
N GLN A 137 7.19 6.71 -2.07
CA GLN A 137 7.30 6.60 -3.52
C GLN A 137 8.60 7.21 -4.08
N ALA A 138 9.29 8.04 -3.30
CA ALA A 138 10.63 8.51 -3.65
C ALA A 138 11.62 7.34 -3.79
N ASP A 139 11.45 6.30 -2.97
CA ASP A 139 12.30 5.11 -2.99
C ASP A 139 11.67 3.99 -3.79
N LEU A 140 10.41 3.64 -3.53
CA LEU A 140 9.75 2.46 -4.09
C LEU A 140 8.36 2.80 -4.61
N ARG A 141 8.18 2.77 -5.94
CA ARG A 141 6.91 3.06 -6.61
C ARG A 141 6.69 2.21 -7.85
N THR A 142 5.41 2.00 -8.16
CA THR A 142 4.94 1.62 -9.49
C THR A 142 4.46 2.87 -10.20
N VAL A 143 4.95 3.12 -11.41
CA VAL A 143 4.41 4.15 -12.30
C VAL A 143 3.58 3.46 -13.37
N THR A 144 2.38 3.96 -13.62
CA THR A 144 1.45 3.42 -14.62
C THR A 144 0.88 4.55 -15.45
N THR A 145 1.04 4.46 -16.76
CA THR A 145 0.33 5.28 -17.73
C THR A 145 -0.81 4.49 -18.33
N VAL A 146 -2.01 5.05 -18.29
CA VAL A 146 -3.20 4.50 -18.94
C VAL A 146 -3.58 5.43 -20.07
N THR A 147 -3.73 4.86 -21.26
CA THR A 147 -4.29 5.53 -22.44
C THR A 147 -5.58 4.84 -22.85
N VAL A 148 -6.62 5.59 -23.13
CA VAL A 148 -7.86 5.06 -23.73
C VAL A 148 -8.09 5.68 -25.09
N SER A 149 -8.59 4.88 -26.02
CA SER A 149 -8.97 5.34 -27.35
C SER A 149 -10.05 4.44 -27.95
N LYS A 150 -10.87 4.99 -28.84
CA LYS A 150 -11.79 4.21 -29.70
C LYS A 150 -11.07 3.55 -30.87
N ASP A 151 -9.89 4.04 -31.23
CA ASP A 151 -9.12 3.55 -32.39
C ASP A 151 -8.26 2.33 -32.04
N PHE A 152 -8.16 1.99 -30.76
CA PHE A 152 -7.50 0.78 -30.31
C PHE A 152 -8.38 -0.44 -30.59
N GLU A 153 -7.78 -1.50 -31.17
CA GLU A 153 -8.50 -2.72 -31.50
C GLU A 153 -8.81 -3.58 -30.26
N LYS A 154 -7.88 -3.60 -29.28
CA LYS A 154 -7.96 -4.44 -28.09
C LYS A 154 -7.32 -3.77 -26.88
N ASP A 155 -7.64 -4.31 -25.71
CA ASP A 155 -6.94 -3.93 -24.48
C ASP A 155 -5.54 -4.54 -24.46
N ARG A 156 -4.53 -3.76 -24.05
CA ARG A 156 -3.12 -4.19 -23.99
C ARG A 156 -2.47 -3.69 -22.71
N LEU A 157 -1.56 -4.48 -22.17
CA LEU A 157 -0.80 -4.13 -20.97
C LEU A 157 0.67 -4.47 -21.20
N TRP A 158 1.55 -3.54 -20.84
CA TRP A 158 2.98 -3.76 -20.79
C TRP A 158 3.46 -3.58 -19.35
N LEU A 159 4.21 -4.57 -18.85
CA LEU A 159 4.83 -4.54 -17.54
C LEU A 159 6.35 -4.61 -17.69
N ASN A 160 7.05 -3.58 -17.24
CA ASN A 160 8.52 -3.47 -17.34
C ASN A 160 9.05 -3.68 -18.77
N GLY A 161 8.32 -3.19 -19.78
CA GLY A 161 8.70 -3.26 -21.19
C GLY A 161 8.28 -4.54 -21.92
N GLU A 162 7.70 -5.52 -21.23
CA GLU A 162 7.19 -6.77 -21.81
C GLU A 162 5.66 -6.70 -21.93
N GLU A 163 5.09 -7.14 -23.06
CA GLU A 163 3.64 -7.20 -23.23
C GLU A 163 3.05 -8.43 -22.52
N GLU A 164 2.02 -8.19 -21.71
CA GLU A 164 1.31 -9.21 -20.95
C GLU A 164 -0.02 -9.57 -21.65
N ASP A 165 -0.39 -10.85 -21.62
CA ASP A 165 -1.69 -11.28 -22.14
C ASP A 165 -2.82 -10.90 -21.17
N VAL A 166 -3.44 -9.74 -21.46
CA VAL A 166 -4.58 -9.22 -20.71
C VAL A 166 -5.78 -10.17 -20.75
N SER A 167 -5.96 -10.95 -21.82
CA SER A 167 -7.08 -11.88 -21.95
C SER A 167 -6.94 -13.10 -21.02
N ALA A 168 -5.70 -13.53 -20.75
CA ALA A 168 -5.40 -14.59 -19.80
C ALA A 168 -5.53 -14.13 -18.33
N SER A 169 -5.44 -12.83 -18.05
CA SER A 169 -5.49 -12.29 -16.69
C SER A 169 -6.92 -11.95 -16.23
N LYS A 170 -7.60 -12.92 -15.61
CA LYS A 170 -8.93 -12.71 -14.99
C LYS A 170 -8.99 -11.52 -14.04
N ARG A 171 -7.88 -11.19 -13.37
CA ARG A 171 -7.78 -10.09 -12.41
C ARG A 171 -7.82 -8.72 -13.11
N VAL A 172 -7.04 -8.55 -14.18
CA VAL A 172 -7.06 -7.31 -14.99
C VAL A 172 -8.43 -7.13 -15.64
N GLN A 173 -8.98 -8.20 -16.23
CA GLN A 173 -10.31 -8.17 -16.84
C GLN A 173 -11.40 -7.71 -15.86
N LYS A 174 -11.37 -8.20 -14.61
CA LYS A 174 -12.31 -7.76 -13.57
C LYS A 174 -12.18 -6.28 -13.26
N VAL A 175 -10.96 -5.75 -13.12
CA VAL A 175 -10.75 -4.31 -12.87
C VAL A 175 -11.29 -3.48 -14.04
N PHE A 176 -11.00 -3.87 -15.28
CA PHE A 176 -11.52 -3.19 -16.47
C PHE A 176 -13.04 -3.23 -16.51
N ALA A 177 -13.65 -4.39 -16.27
CA ALA A 177 -15.10 -4.55 -16.27
C ALA A 177 -15.77 -3.68 -15.19
N MET A 178 -15.23 -3.67 -13.97
CA MET A 178 -15.74 -2.85 -12.89
C MET A 178 -15.69 -1.36 -13.24
N VAL A 179 -14.55 -0.84 -13.67
CA VAL A 179 -14.42 0.59 -14.03
C VAL A 179 -15.32 0.96 -15.21
N ARG A 180 -15.36 0.14 -16.27
CA ARG A 180 -16.20 0.39 -17.45
C ARG A 180 -17.69 0.43 -17.10
N GLY A 181 -18.13 -0.42 -16.17
CA GLY A 181 -19.50 -0.42 -15.67
C GLY A 181 -19.91 0.88 -14.96
N ARG A 182 -18.95 1.72 -14.56
CA ARG A 182 -19.19 2.98 -13.84
C ARG A 182 -19.34 4.21 -14.74
N SER A 183 -18.94 4.14 -16.01
CA SER A 183 -18.94 5.32 -16.87
C SER A 183 -19.36 5.00 -18.29
N ARG A 184 -20.50 5.56 -18.70
CA ARG A 184 -21.03 5.45 -20.08
C ARG A 184 -20.26 6.31 -21.08
N GLN A 185 -19.54 7.34 -20.61
CA GLN A 185 -18.80 8.28 -21.47
C GLN A 185 -17.69 7.58 -22.29
N TRP A 186 -17.18 6.46 -21.79
CA TRP A 186 -16.04 5.74 -22.36
C TRP A 186 -16.46 4.38 -22.93
N GLU A 187 -17.75 4.20 -23.25
CA GLU A 187 -18.30 2.99 -23.84
C GLU A 187 -17.62 2.68 -25.19
N GLY A 188 -17.25 1.40 -25.37
CA GLY A 188 -16.56 0.91 -26.56
C GLY A 188 -15.05 1.23 -26.61
N MET A 189 -14.51 2.06 -25.71
CA MET A 189 -13.08 2.39 -25.72
C MET A 189 -12.22 1.24 -25.21
N LYS A 190 -11.08 1.02 -25.87
CA LYS A 190 -10.05 0.09 -25.39
C LYS A 190 -8.96 0.83 -24.65
N VAL A 191 -8.21 0.09 -23.85
CA VAL A 191 -7.23 0.61 -22.91
C VAL A 191 -5.85 0.03 -23.22
N HIS A 192 -4.86 0.89 -23.37
CA HIS A 192 -3.46 0.55 -23.32
C HIS A 192 -2.88 0.96 -21.97
N VAL A 193 -2.24 0.03 -21.27
CA VAL A 193 -1.65 0.25 -19.94
C VAL A 193 -0.14 0.00 -20.03
N VAL A 194 0.68 0.99 -19.72
CA VAL A 194 2.13 0.83 -19.63
C VAL A 194 2.55 1.04 -18.18
N SER A 195 3.15 0.03 -17.56
CA SER A 195 3.50 0.04 -16.14
C SER A 195 4.94 -0.37 -15.91
N VAL A 196 5.64 0.33 -15.03
CA VAL A 196 7.03 0.04 -14.63
C VAL A 196 7.17 0.15 -13.11
N ASN A 197 7.92 -0.79 -12.52
CA ASN A 197 8.35 -0.72 -11.12
C ASN A 197 9.81 -0.26 -11.06
N ASN A 198 10.17 0.61 -10.13
CA ASN A 198 11.58 0.97 -9.88
C ASN A 198 12.28 0.00 -8.90
N PHE A 199 11.62 -1.09 -8.53
CA PHE A 199 12.15 -2.15 -7.68
C PHE A 199 11.96 -3.53 -8.32
N PRO A 200 12.81 -4.53 -8.00
CA PRO A 200 12.74 -5.83 -8.65
C PRO A 200 11.38 -6.49 -8.40
N THR A 201 10.64 -6.78 -9.48
CA THR A 201 9.28 -7.34 -9.42
C THR A 201 9.24 -8.68 -8.68
N ALA A 202 10.35 -9.45 -8.73
CA ALA A 202 10.50 -10.75 -8.09
C ALA A 202 11.05 -10.69 -6.65
N ALA A 203 11.48 -9.53 -6.15
CA ALA A 203 11.96 -9.36 -4.76
C ALA A 203 10.85 -9.38 -3.70
N GLY A 204 9.66 -9.90 -4.01
CA GLY A 204 8.62 -10.12 -3.00
C GLY A 204 8.04 -8.86 -2.32
N LEU A 205 8.42 -7.64 -2.75
CA LEU A 205 8.01 -6.34 -2.18
C LEU A 205 6.59 -5.91 -2.57
N ALA A 206 5.66 -6.86 -2.59
CA ALA A 206 4.25 -6.64 -2.95
C ALA A 206 4.02 -5.84 -4.25
N SER A 207 4.85 -6.06 -5.28
CA SER A 207 4.74 -5.40 -6.61
C SER A 207 3.33 -5.42 -7.21
N SER A 208 2.59 -6.52 -7.01
CA SER A 208 1.19 -6.60 -7.44
C SER A 208 0.23 -5.65 -6.69
N ALA A 209 0.49 -5.33 -5.42
CA ALA A 209 -0.34 -4.40 -4.67
C ALA A 209 -0.22 -2.98 -5.27
N ALA A 210 1.01 -2.50 -5.43
CA ALA A 210 1.29 -1.20 -6.05
C ALA A 210 0.77 -1.12 -7.49
N GLY A 211 0.98 -2.18 -8.31
CA GLY A 211 0.51 -2.20 -9.70
C GLY A 211 -1.01 -2.17 -9.86
N TYR A 212 -1.76 -2.97 -9.08
CA TYR A 212 -3.22 -2.93 -9.16
C TYR A 212 -3.82 -1.68 -8.52
N ALA A 213 -3.15 -1.08 -7.53
CA ALA A 213 -3.54 0.21 -6.97
C ALA A 213 -3.33 1.33 -8.01
N ALA A 214 -2.18 1.37 -8.67
CA ALA A 214 -1.92 2.31 -9.77
C ALA A 214 -2.93 2.13 -10.90
N LEU A 215 -3.21 0.89 -11.31
CA LEU A 215 -4.17 0.59 -12.36
C LEU A 215 -5.59 1.06 -12.00
N ALA A 216 -6.08 0.67 -10.82
CA ALA A 216 -7.40 1.07 -10.36
C ALA A 216 -7.50 2.60 -10.23
N PHE A 217 -6.49 3.24 -9.63
CA PHE A 217 -6.46 4.69 -9.46
C PHE A 217 -6.44 5.45 -10.80
N ALA A 218 -5.58 5.05 -11.73
CA ALA A 218 -5.49 5.67 -13.05
C ALA A 218 -6.80 5.53 -13.83
N LEU A 219 -7.34 4.31 -13.88
CA LEU A 219 -8.61 4.04 -14.55
C LEU A 219 -9.79 4.75 -13.88
N GLY A 220 -9.86 4.75 -12.55
CA GLY A 220 -10.90 5.44 -11.78
C GLY A 220 -10.91 6.93 -12.07
N LYS A 221 -9.73 7.57 -12.13
CA LYS A 221 -9.61 8.99 -12.49
C LYS A 221 -9.96 9.25 -13.95
N LEU A 222 -9.44 8.44 -14.87
CA LEU A 222 -9.64 8.64 -16.30
C LEU A 222 -11.11 8.43 -16.71
N TYR A 223 -11.76 7.39 -16.19
CA TYR A 223 -13.17 7.11 -16.43
C TYR A 223 -14.12 8.02 -15.61
N ALA A 224 -13.57 8.93 -14.80
CA ALA A 224 -14.30 9.79 -13.87
C ALA A 224 -15.29 8.98 -13.02
N VAL A 225 -14.81 7.90 -12.41
CA VAL A 225 -15.62 7.04 -11.55
C VAL A 225 -16.08 7.83 -10.33
N GLU A 226 -17.38 8.09 -10.27
CA GLU A 226 -18.06 8.55 -9.06
C GLU A 226 -18.35 7.33 -8.18
N GLU A 227 -17.85 7.36 -6.94
CA GLU A 227 -18.08 6.28 -6.00
C GLU A 227 -19.56 6.25 -5.57
N SER A 228 -20.22 5.10 -5.72
CA SER A 228 -21.59 4.86 -5.23
C SER A 228 -21.65 4.74 -3.71
N TYR A 229 -20.52 4.38 -3.11
CA TYR A 229 -20.35 4.19 -1.68
C TYR A 229 -18.90 4.52 -1.31
N PRO A 230 -18.64 4.97 -0.06
CA PRO A 230 -17.29 5.32 0.37
C PRO A 230 -16.31 4.15 0.20
N GLY A 231 -15.23 4.37 -0.56
CA GLY A 231 -14.18 3.39 -0.76
C GLY A 231 -14.41 2.43 -1.93
N GLU A 232 -15.33 2.71 -2.85
CA GLU A 232 -15.55 1.90 -4.05
C GLU A 232 -14.27 1.73 -4.89
N LEU A 233 -13.43 2.76 -5.02
CA LEU A 233 -12.14 2.63 -5.71
C LEU A 233 -11.19 1.66 -5.00
N SER A 234 -11.25 1.62 -3.67
CA SER A 234 -10.56 0.64 -2.84
C SER A 234 -11.03 -0.78 -3.13
N THR A 235 -12.34 -0.98 -3.30
CA THR A 235 -12.93 -2.26 -3.71
C THR A 235 -12.49 -2.68 -5.11
N ILE A 236 -12.42 -1.75 -6.08
CA ILE A 236 -11.91 -2.03 -7.43
C ILE A 236 -10.44 -2.51 -7.34
N ALA A 237 -9.60 -1.81 -6.58
CA ALA A 237 -8.21 -2.21 -6.36
C ALA A 237 -8.12 -3.59 -5.68
N ARG A 238 -8.95 -3.86 -4.66
CA ARG A 238 -9.02 -5.14 -3.93
C ARG A 238 -9.33 -6.32 -4.87
N VAL A 239 -10.31 -6.17 -5.75
CA VAL A 239 -10.67 -7.21 -6.74
C VAL A 239 -9.51 -7.48 -7.69
N GLY A 240 -8.77 -6.44 -8.05
CA GLY A 240 -7.50 -6.55 -8.74
C GLY A 240 -6.47 -7.35 -7.94
N SER A 241 -6.09 -6.88 -6.75
CA SER A 241 -5.21 -7.56 -5.79
C SER A 241 -5.67 -7.21 -4.38
N GLY A 242 -5.92 -8.19 -3.51
CA GLY A 242 -6.48 -7.91 -2.17
C GLY A 242 -5.79 -6.77 -1.43
N SER A 243 -4.46 -6.84 -1.27
CA SER A 243 -3.66 -5.81 -0.60
C SER A 243 -3.45 -4.50 -1.38
N ALA A 244 -3.85 -4.41 -2.65
CA ALA A 244 -3.75 -3.17 -3.43
C ALA A 244 -4.66 -2.08 -2.88
N CYS A 245 -5.78 -2.44 -2.25
CA CYS A 245 -6.69 -1.49 -1.64
C CYS A 245 -5.98 -0.54 -0.65
N ARG A 246 -4.99 -1.05 0.09
CA ARG A 246 -4.22 -0.29 1.08
C ARG A 246 -3.19 0.67 0.47
N SER A 247 -2.75 0.43 -0.77
CA SER A 247 -1.79 1.30 -1.47
C SER A 247 -2.42 2.58 -2.05
N LEU A 248 -3.75 2.71 -2.02
CA LEU A 248 -4.42 3.94 -2.47
C LEU A 248 -4.19 5.11 -1.51
N ALA A 249 -4.02 4.85 -0.22
CA ALA A 249 -3.81 5.86 0.82
C ALA A 249 -2.39 5.83 1.38
N GLY A 250 -1.96 6.96 1.97
CA GLY A 250 -0.64 7.11 2.60
C GLY A 250 -0.67 6.79 4.09
N GLY A 251 0.51 6.71 4.71
CA GLY A 251 0.62 6.53 6.15
C GLY A 251 0.32 5.10 6.61
N PHE A 252 -0.55 4.98 7.61
CA PHE A 252 -1.00 3.74 8.21
C PHE A 252 -2.40 3.42 7.68
N VAL A 253 -2.53 2.30 6.98
CA VAL A 253 -3.76 1.97 6.24
C VAL A 253 -4.28 0.61 6.68
N ALA A 254 -5.49 0.59 7.20
CA ALA A 254 -6.23 -0.63 7.51
C ALA A 254 -6.98 -1.10 6.27
N TRP A 255 -7.10 -2.41 6.09
CA TRP A 255 -8.11 -3.04 5.24
C TRP A 255 -9.08 -3.76 6.16
N ASP A 256 -10.28 -3.19 6.26
CA ASP A 256 -11.38 -3.75 7.01
C ASP A 256 -11.96 -4.95 6.25
N MET A 257 -12.10 -6.10 6.92
CA MET A 257 -12.51 -7.32 6.24
C MET A 257 -13.93 -7.25 5.66
N GLY A 258 -14.77 -6.38 6.18
CA GLY A 258 -16.20 -6.30 5.85
C GLY A 258 -16.98 -7.54 6.28
N SER A 259 -18.30 -7.39 6.25
CA SER A 259 -19.29 -8.38 6.65
C SER A 259 -20.30 -8.67 5.54
N ARG A 260 -20.44 -7.77 4.56
CA ARG A 260 -21.40 -7.92 3.45
C ARG A 260 -20.89 -8.93 2.43
N GLU A 261 -21.81 -9.71 1.88
CA GLU A 261 -21.54 -10.69 0.83
C GLU A 261 -21.12 -10.04 -0.50
N ASP A 262 -21.68 -8.86 -0.81
CA ASP A 262 -21.28 -8.07 -1.97
C ASP A 262 -19.88 -7.43 -1.82
N GLY A 263 -19.32 -7.46 -0.61
CA GLY A 263 -18.01 -6.93 -0.28
C GLY A 263 -17.91 -5.41 -0.31
N ALA A 264 -19.02 -4.66 -0.34
CA ALA A 264 -18.98 -3.21 -0.43
C ALA A 264 -18.37 -2.55 0.83
N ASP A 265 -18.42 -3.22 1.98
CA ASP A 265 -17.82 -2.78 3.25
C ASP A 265 -16.41 -3.35 3.52
N SER A 266 -15.84 -4.11 2.57
CA SER A 266 -14.48 -4.61 2.65
C SER A 266 -13.50 -3.66 1.93
N CYS A 267 -13.29 -2.47 2.48
CA CYS A 267 -12.47 -1.42 1.89
C CYS A 267 -11.26 -1.07 2.77
N ALA A 268 -10.31 -0.33 2.18
CA ALA A 268 -9.20 0.25 2.93
C ALA A 268 -9.58 1.62 3.51
N ARG A 269 -9.08 1.88 4.70
CA ARG A 269 -9.27 3.12 5.45
C ARG A 269 -7.91 3.62 5.93
N GLN A 270 -7.62 4.89 5.67
CA GLN A 270 -6.47 5.55 6.25
C GLN A 270 -6.73 5.73 7.75
N VAL A 271 -5.86 5.19 8.59
CA VAL A 271 -5.97 5.34 10.04
C VAL A 271 -5.16 6.53 10.53
N ALA A 272 -3.97 6.73 9.98
CA ALA A 272 -3.15 7.92 10.22
C ALA A 272 -2.36 8.28 8.95
N PRO A 273 -2.20 9.58 8.64
CA PRO A 273 -1.43 10.01 7.48
C PRO A 273 0.09 9.81 7.70
N ALA A 274 0.92 10.00 6.66
CA ALA A 274 2.37 9.76 6.76
C ALA A 274 3.03 10.72 7.76
N GLU A 275 2.55 11.96 7.79
CA GLU A 275 2.98 13.04 8.68
C GLU A 275 2.69 12.75 10.15
N HIS A 276 1.84 11.76 10.45
CA HIS A 276 1.57 11.35 11.82
C HIS A 276 2.84 10.86 12.50
N TRP A 277 3.65 10.00 11.85
CA TRP A 277 4.84 9.40 12.45
C TRP A 277 6.07 9.46 11.52
N PRO A 278 6.61 10.67 11.26
CA PRO A 278 7.71 10.87 10.31
C PRO A 278 9.03 10.23 10.76
N GLU A 279 9.18 9.99 12.07
CA GLU A 279 10.37 9.34 12.62
C GLU A 279 10.40 7.82 12.36
N LEU A 280 9.33 7.19 11.86
CA LEU A 280 9.34 5.76 11.54
C LEU A 280 10.03 5.53 10.19
N GLN A 281 11.13 4.79 10.23
CA GLN A 281 11.96 4.44 9.07
C GLN A 281 11.92 2.92 8.84
N VAL A 282 12.25 2.51 7.62
CA VAL A 282 12.16 1.14 7.15
C VAL A 282 13.45 0.75 6.42
N LEU A 283 14.06 -0.37 6.80
CA LEU A 283 15.14 -1.00 6.06
C LEU A 283 14.63 -2.31 5.45
N ILE A 284 14.69 -2.44 4.13
CA ILE A 284 14.28 -3.66 3.42
C ILE A 284 15.53 -4.42 2.99
N LEU A 285 15.74 -5.59 3.57
CA LEU A 285 16.87 -6.48 3.25
C LEU A 285 16.44 -7.49 2.18
N VAL A 286 16.97 -7.33 0.98
CA VAL A 286 16.67 -8.20 -0.16
C VAL A 286 17.54 -9.46 -0.09
N VAL A 287 17.01 -10.51 0.54
CA VAL A 287 17.65 -11.84 0.62
C VAL A 287 17.58 -12.57 -0.74
N SER A 288 16.44 -12.47 -1.42
CA SER A 288 16.21 -13.10 -2.71
C SER A 288 15.35 -12.23 -3.62
N ASP A 289 15.74 -12.20 -4.89
CA ASP A 289 15.01 -11.63 -6.02
C ASP A 289 14.45 -12.72 -6.95
N LYS A 290 14.53 -14.00 -6.54
CA LYS A 290 14.03 -15.12 -7.34
C LYS A 290 12.52 -15.26 -7.21
N LYS A 291 11.88 -15.78 -8.25
CA LYS A 291 10.45 -16.09 -8.24
C LYS A 291 10.12 -17.02 -7.07
N LYS A 292 9.05 -16.70 -6.35
CA LYS A 292 8.55 -17.49 -5.21
C LYS A 292 8.22 -18.91 -5.66
N ALA A 293 8.57 -19.91 -4.84
CA ALA A 293 8.20 -21.30 -5.09
C ALA A 293 6.67 -21.48 -5.04
N VAL A 294 6.01 -20.93 -4.02
CA VAL A 294 4.55 -20.93 -3.86
C VAL A 294 4.02 -19.50 -3.94
N SER A 295 3.13 -19.24 -4.89
CA SER A 295 2.47 -17.92 -4.99
C SER A 295 1.59 -17.65 -3.78
N SER A 296 1.47 -16.39 -3.36
CA SER A 296 0.65 -16.02 -2.21
C SER A 296 -0.81 -16.44 -2.36
N THR A 297 -1.39 -16.34 -3.57
CA THR A 297 -2.78 -16.74 -3.82
C THR A 297 -3.00 -18.23 -3.61
N ALA A 298 -2.12 -19.07 -4.17
CA ALA A 298 -2.22 -20.52 -3.99
C ALA A 298 -1.97 -20.89 -2.52
N GLY A 299 -0.88 -20.37 -1.94
CA GLY A 299 -0.50 -20.68 -0.57
C GLY A 299 -1.55 -20.31 0.47
N MET A 300 -2.16 -19.11 0.35
CA MET A 300 -3.16 -18.68 1.32
C MET A 300 -4.47 -19.46 1.24
N GLN A 301 -4.80 -19.98 0.04
CA GLN A 301 -6.02 -20.77 -0.13
C GLN A 301 -5.82 -22.19 0.43
N THR A 302 -4.67 -22.81 0.16
CA THR A 302 -4.31 -24.10 0.79
C THR A 302 -4.25 -23.97 2.32
N ALA A 303 -3.75 -22.84 2.85
CA ALA A 303 -3.74 -22.59 4.29
C ALA A 303 -5.16 -22.50 4.87
N VAL A 304 -6.10 -21.83 4.19
CA VAL A 304 -7.52 -21.81 4.61
C VAL A 304 -8.12 -23.20 4.67
N GLU A 305 -7.76 -24.07 3.73
CA GLU A 305 -8.30 -25.43 3.62
C GLU A 305 -7.70 -26.41 4.63
N THR A 306 -6.46 -26.18 5.07
CA THR A 306 -5.68 -27.23 5.77
C THR A 306 -5.09 -26.82 7.12
N SER A 307 -4.98 -25.52 7.43
CA SER A 307 -4.40 -25.04 8.69
C SER A 307 -5.49 -24.74 9.73
N PRO A 308 -5.69 -25.60 10.74
CA PRO A 308 -6.58 -25.28 11.87
C PRO A 308 -6.08 -24.05 12.66
N LEU A 309 -4.76 -23.80 12.70
CA LEU A 309 -4.21 -22.62 13.37
C LEU A 309 -4.60 -21.32 12.67
N LEU A 310 -4.77 -21.32 11.34
CA LEU A 310 -5.20 -20.14 10.60
C LEU A 310 -6.63 -19.73 10.97
N ALA A 311 -7.54 -20.69 11.13
CA ALA A 311 -8.92 -20.42 11.56
C ALA A 311 -8.94 -19.75 12.94
N HIS A 312 -8.19 -20.30 13.91
CA HIS A 312 -8.08 -19.71 15.25
C HIS A 312 -7.43 -18.32 15.22
N ARG A 313 -6.36 -18.14 14.44
CA ARG A 313 -5.69 -16.85 14.25
C ARG A 313 -6.69 -15.79 13.77
N ALA A 314 -7.45 -16.09 12.72
CA ALA A 314 -8.39 -15.14 12.11
C ALA A 314 -9.53 -14.78 13.07
N ALA A 315 -10.10 -15.76 13.78
CA ALA A 315 -11.25 -15.54 14.66
C ALA A 315 -10.90 -14.88 16.01
N HIS A 316 -9.73 -15.20 16.59
CA HIS A 316 -9.45 -14.87 18.00
C HIS A 316 -8.20 -14.03 18.23
N VAL A 317 -7.23 -14.04 17.30
CA VAL A 317 -5.96 -13.33 17.51
C VAL A 317 -5.93 -12.00 16.77
N VAL A 318 -6.26 -12.01 15.48
CA VAL A 318 -6.16 -10.80 14.64
C VAL A 318 -7.07 -9.66 15.09
N PRO A 319 -8.34 -9.88 15.52
CA PRO A 319 -9.20 -8.78 15.96
C PRO A 319 -8.59 -7.96 17.11
N ALA A 320 -8.06 -8.64 18.14
CA ALA A 320 -7.39 -7.97 19.25
C ALA A 320 -6.08 -7.29 18.84
N ARG A 321 -5.30 -7.92 17.95
CA ARG A 321 -4.05 -7.33 17.43
C ARG A 321 -4.29 -6.11 16.55
N MET A 322 -5.37 -6.07 15.78
CA MET A 322 -5.74 -4.87 15.02
C MET A 322 -5.90 -3.69 15.97
N LEU A 323 -6.75 -3.83 17.00
CA LEU A 323 -6.97 -2.77 18.00
C LEU A 323 -5.68 -2.34 18.71
N ALA A 324 -4.86 -3.31 19.14
CA ALA A 324 -3.59 -3.04 19.81
C ALA A 324 -2.58 -2.35 18.88
N MET A 325 -2.52 -2.75 17.61
CA MET A 325 -1.64 -2.15 16.61
C MET A 325 -2.06 -0.72 16.31
N GLU A 326 -3.37 -0.46 16.11
CA GLU A 326 -3.89 0.90 15.92
C GLU A 326 -3.55 1.80 17.10
N ALA A 327 -3.74 1.32 18.33
CA ALA A 327 -3.36 2.06 19.52
C ALA A 327 -1.85 2.35 19.59
N ALA A 328 -1.00 1.39 19.19
CA ALA A 328 0.45 1.55 19.24
C ALA A 328 0.94 2.66 18.30
N TYR A 329 0.54 2.64 17.02
CA TYR A 329 1.00 3.69 16.10
C TYR A 329 0.31 5.03 16.29
N LEU A 330 -0.94 5.08 16.76
CA LEU A 330 -1.59 6.34 17.12
C LEU A 330 -0.87 7.05 18.28
N LYS A 331 -0.33 6.26 19.23
CA LYS A 331 0.48 6.77 20.36
C LYS A 331 1.97 6.91 20.05
N LYS A 332 2.43 6.51 18.86
CA LYS A 332 3.85 6.37 18.51
C LYS A 332 4.65 5.50 19.49
N ASP A 333 4.00 4.50 20.07
CA ASP A 333 4.64 3.51 20.95
C ASP A 333 5.40 2.50 20.10
N PHE A 334 6.67 2.80 19.84
CA PHE A 334 7.51 1.97 18.98
C PHE A 334 7.73 0.57 19.55
N ALA A 335 7.87 0.41 20.86
CA ALA A 335 8.12 -0.88 21.48
C ALA A 335 6.91 -1.81 21.28
N ALA A 336 5.70 -1.33 21.59
CA ALA A 336 4.47 -2.09 21.36
C ALA A 336 4.25 -2.38 19.87
N PHE A 337 4.48 -1.38 19.01
CA PHE A 337 4.36 -1.51 17.56
C PHE A 337 5.29 -2.59 16.98
N ALA A 338 6.58 -2.52 17.30
CA ALA A 338 7.59 -3.46 16.84
C ALA A 338 7.33 -4.88 17.36
N GLN A 339 6.94 -5.02 18.63
CA GLN A 339 6.61 -6.30 19.22
C GLN A 339 5.41 -6.96 18.52
N LEU A 340 4.33 -6.21 18.29
CA LEU A 340 3.15 -6.71 17.58
C LEU A 340 3.48 -7.10 16.13
N ALA A 341 4.26 -6.29 15.42
CA ALA A 341 4.67 -6.58 14.04
C ALA A 341 5.50 -7.87 13.94
N MET A 342 6.43 -8.09 14.88
CA MET A 342 7.23 -9.31 14.96
C MET A 342 6.36 -10.54 15.29
N GLN A 343 5.50 -10.43 16.30
CA GLN A 343 4.60 -11.52 16.70
C GLN A 343 3.62 -11.90 15.59
N ASP A 344 3.09 -10.92 14.85
CA ASP A 344 2.16 -11.18 13.76
C ASP A 344 2.84 -11.76 12.53
N SER A 345 4.04 -11.29 12.21
CA SER A 345 4.91 -11.92 11.22
C SER A 345 5.19 -13.39 11.56
N ASN A 346 5.63 -13.67 12.78
CA ASN A 346 5.93 -15.04 13.23
C ASN A 346 4.69 -15.94 13.12
N GLN A 347 3.53 -15.46 13.59
CA GLN A 347 2.31 -16.27 13.58
C GLN A 347 1.77 -16.49 12.16
N PHE A 348 1.90 -15.52 11.26
CA PHE A 348 1.63 -15.73 9.84
C PHE A 348 2.47 -16.89 9.28
N HIS A 349 3.79 -16.88 9.49
CA HIS A 349 4.66 -17.97 9.03
C HIS A 349 4.41 -19.29 9.77
N ALA A 350 3.94 -19.26 11.01
CA ALA A 350 3.48 -20.45 11.72
C ALA A 350 2.25 -21.10 11.05
N THR A 351 1.28 -20.29 10.59
CA THR A 351 0.14 -20.83 9.81
C THR A 351 0.54 -21.37 8.45
N CYS A 352 1.59 -20.80 7.83
CA CYS A 352 2.19 -21.37 6.62
C CYS A 352 2.84 -22.74 6.90
N LEU A 353 3.51 -22.89 8.04
CA LEU A 353 4.12 -24.15 8.47
C LEU A 353 3.07 -25.23 8.82
N ASP A 354 1.93 -24.81 9.38
CA ASP A 354 0.77 -25.66 9.72
C ASP A 354 -0.08 -26.06 8.51
N THR A 355 0.10 -25.41 7.36
CA THR A 355 -0.56 -25.77 6.09
C THR A 355 -0.06 -27.15 5.61
N PHE A 356 -0.90 -27.92 4.91
CA PHE A 356 -0.48 -29.19 4.31
C PHE A 356 -0.66 -29.20 2.77
N PRO A 357 0.41 -29.38 1.98
CA PRO A 357 1.82 -29.45 2.38
C PRO A 357 2.32 -28.14 3.02
N PRO A 358 3.35 -28.20 3.90
CA PRO A 358 3.87 -27.01 4.57
C PRO A 358 4.47 -26.01 3.59
N ILE A 359 4.24 -24.73 3.88
CA ILE A 359 4.75 -23.61 3.09
C ILE A 359 5.91 -22.96 3.84
N PHE A 360 7.08 -22.96 3.21
CA PHE A 360 8.29 -22.32 3.73
C PHE A 360 8.63 -21.07 2.93
N TYR A 361 8.36 -19.90 3.50
CA TYR A 361 8.80 -18.62 2.94
C TYR A 361 10.12 -18.13 3.54
N LEU A 362 10.31 -18.34 4.84
CA LEU A 362 11.54 -17.98 5.54
C LEU A 362 12.63 -19.02 5.24
N ASN A 363 13.84 -18.53 4.96
CA ASN A 363 15.04 -19.35 4.85
C ASN A 363 15.98 -19.10 6.05
N ASP A 364 17.17 -19.69 6.02
CA ASP A 364 18.13 -19.56 7.11
C ASP A 364 18.67 -18.12 7.26
N VAL A 365 18.75 -17.35 6.16
CA VAL A 365 19.09 -15.92 6.22
C VAL A 365 17.98 -15.15 6.93
N SER A 366 16.70 -15.42 6.63
CA SER A 366 15.56 -14.82 7.34
C SER A 366 15.62 -15.12 8.85
N ARG A 367 15.96 -16.36 9.22
CA ARG A 367 16.11 -16.78 10.63
C ARG A 367 17.30 -16.09 11.30
N ALA A 368 18.42 -15.93 10.60
CA ALA A 368 19.57 -15.17 11.07
C ALA A 368 19.20 -13.70 11.33
N VAL A 369 18.42 -13.06 10.44
CA VAL A 369 17.92 -11.69 10.64
C VAL A 369 17.01 -11.60 11.87
N ILE A 370 16.13 -12.60 12.11
CA ILE A 370 15.30 -12.65 13.32
C ILE A 370 16.16 -12.67 14.59
N GLN A 371 17.16 -13.55 14.64
CA GLN A 371 18.07 -13.67 15.79
C GLN A 371 18.90 -12.38 15.97
N PHE A 372 19.38 -11.80 14.87
CA PHE A 372 20.10 -10.54 14.84
C PHE A 372 19.29 -9.39 15.46
N VAL A 373 18.01 -9.25 15.10
CA VAL A 373 17.14 -8.18 15.65
C VAL A 373 16.94 -8.34 17.16
N HIS A 374 16.74 -9.56 17.64
CA HIS A 374 16.61 -9.82 19.09
C HIS A 374 17.92 -9.52 19.83
N ALA A 375 19.06 -9.92 19.28
CA ALA A 375 20.36 -9.62 19.85
C ALA A 375 20.68 -8.11 19.83
N PHE A 376 20.30 -7.41 18.75
CA PHE A 376 20.40 -5.96 18.65
C PHE A 376 19.60 -5.26 19.75
N ASN A 377 18.32 -5.61 19.92
CA ASN A 377 17.50 -5.04 20.97
C ASN A 377 18.04 -5.37 22.37
N SER A 378 18.55 -6.59 22.59
CA SER A 378 19.18 -6.98 23.85
C SER A 378 20.45 -6.17 24.14
N ALA A 379 21.29 -5.94 23.14
CA ALA A 379 22.50 -5.12 23.28
C ALA A 379 22.17 -3.64 23.55
N CYS A 380 21.07 -3.14 22.99
CA CYS A 380 20.59 -1.79 23.25
C CYS A 380 19.84 -1.63 24.59
N GLY A 381 19.42 -2.73 25.22
CA GLY A 381 18.62 -2.71 26.45
C GLY A 381 17.16 -2.30 26.28
N GLU A 382 16.70 -2.09 25.05
CA GLU A 382 15.33 -1.70 24.71
C GLU A 382 14.96 -2.12 23.27
N THR A 383 13.68 -2.09 22.93
CA THR A 383 13.22 -2.41 21.56
C THR A 383 13.46 -1.22 20.63
N ARG A 384 14.55 -1.27 19.86
CA ARG A 384 14.92 -0.25 18.86
C ARG A 384 14.72 -0.69 17.42
N MET A 385 14.51 -2.00 17.22
CA MET A 385 14.31 -2.61 15.91
C MET A 385 13.20 -3.67 15.98
N GLY A 386 12.26 -3.60 15.04
CA GLY A 386 11.30 -4.65 14.76
C GLY A 386 11.58 -5.31 13.42
N TYR A 387 11.07 -6.51 13.20
CA TYR A 387 11.09 -7.17 11.89
C TYR A 387 9.70 -7.60 11.45
N THR A 388 9.52 -7.71 10.14
CA THR A 388 8.37 -8.37 9.55
C THR A 388 8.73 -9.00 8.21
N PHE A 389 8.09 -10.10 7.88
CA PHE A 389 8.31 -10.87 6.66
C PHE A 389 6.98 -11.15 5.98
N ASP A 390 6.91 -10.89 4.67
CA ASP A 390 5.77 -11.26 3.83
C ASP A 390 5.96 -12.68 3.27
N ALA A 391 5.25 -13.02 2.18
CA ALA A 391 5.36 -14.30 1.49
C ALA A 391 6.69 -14.41 0.71
N GLY A 392 7.83 -14.43 1.41
CA GLY A 392 9.18 -14.59 0.89
C GLY A 392 10.24 -14.38 1.97
N PRO A 393 11.52 -14.58 1.65
CA PRO A 393 12.59 -14.53 2.65
C PRO A 393 13.06 -13.11 3.00
N ASN A 394 12.64 -12.09 2.25
CA ASN A 394 13.10 -10.71 2.42
C ASN A 394 12.60 -10.13 3.73
N ALA A 395 13.52 -9.55 4.49
CA ALA A 395 13.23 -8.95 5.77
C ALA A 395 12.87 -7.48 5.60
N VAL A 396 11.86 -7.03 6.32
CA VAL A 396 11.60 -5.60 6.51
C VAL A 396 11.85 -5.27 7.97
N LEU A 397 12.84 -4.42 8.23
CA LEU A 397 13.17 -3.91 9.54
C LEU A 397 12.48 -2.57 9.77
N LEU A 398 11.88 -2.43 10.94
CA LEU A 398 11.20 -1.24 11.40
C LEU A 398 12.10 -0.59 12.44
N VAL A 399 12.42 0.69 12.29
CA VAL A 399 13.33 1.42 13.19
C VAL A 399 12.90 2.87 13.33
N GLN A 400 13.21 3.50 14.47
CA GLN A 400 13.06 4.96 14.59
C GLN A 400 14.25 5.66 13.94
N GLN A 401 14.03 6.86 13.39
CA GLN A 401 15.01 7.65 12.66
C GLN A 401 16.32 7.85 13.45
N GLN A 402 16.21 8.15 14.74
CA GLN A 402 17.37 8.31 15.64
C GLN A 402 18.26 7.06 15.79
N HIS A 403 17.74 5.88 15.40
CA HIS A 403 18.47 4.60 15.45
C HIS A 403 18.77 4.03 14.06
N ALA A 404 18.30 4.66 12.98
CA ALA A 404 18.38 4.11 11.63
C ALA A 404 19.82 3.91 11.14
N VAL A 405 20.72 4.86 11.41
CA VAL A 405 22.14 4.76 11.05
C VAL A 405 22.84 3.65 11.82
N GLN A 406 22.59 3.54 13.13
CA GLN A 406 23.17 2.48 13.98
C GLN A 406 22.61 1.09 13.61
N ALA A 407 21.32 1.01 13.29
CA ALA A 407 20.69 -0.20 12.76
C ALA A 407 21.35 -0.64 11.44
N LEU A 408 21.55 0.30 10.52
CA LEU A 408 22.24 0.02 9.26
C LEU A 408 23.69 -0.41 9.53
N ALA A 409 24.41 0.25 10.44
CA ALA A 409 25.78 -0.12 10.80
C ALA A 409 25.87 -1.57 11.29
N ALA A 410 24.91 -1.99 12.13
CA ALA A 410 24.80 -3.37 12.59
C ALA A 410 24.48 -4.35 11.44
N VAL A 411 23.60 -3.98 10.51
CA VAL A 411 23.31 -4.76 9.31
C VAL A 411 24.56 -4.90 8.43
N LEU A 412 25.27 -3.81 8.13
CA LEU A 412 26.49 -3.83 7.30
C LEU A 412 27.61 -4.66 7.93
N THR A 413 27.67 -4.70 9.27
CA THR A 413 28.67 -5.49 10.00
C THR A 413 28.42 -7.00 9.87
N HIS A 414 27.18 -7.45 10.03
CA HIS A 414 26.84 -8.88 10.04
C HIS A 414 26.40 -9.43 8.69
N PHE A 415 25.89 -8.58 7.80
CA PHE A 415 25.48 -8.92 6.44
C PHE A 415 26.17 -7.97 5.45
N PRO A 416 27.51 -8.05 5.31
CA PRO A 416 28.24 -7.19 4.40
C PRO A 416 27.90 -7.52 2.93
N ALA A 417 28.05 -6.52 2.07
CA ALA A 417 27.87 -6.65 0.63
C ALA A 417 28.81 -7.73 0.05
N GLU A 418 28.43 -8.30 -1.10
CA GLU A 418 29.37 -9.09 -1.89
C GLU A 418 30.51 -8.18 -2.40
N PRO A 419 31.78 -8.61 -2.35
CA PRO A 419 32.89 -7.80 -2.84
C PRO A 419 32.66 -7.28 -4.27
N GLY A 420 32.78 -5.97 -4.46
CA GLY A 420 32.52 -5.29 -5.73
C GLY A 420 31.07 -4.80 -5.94
N SER A 421 30.16 -5.05 -5.00
CA SER A 421 28.77 -4.55 -5.03
C SER A 421 28.50 -3.41 -4.04
N GLU A 422 29.52 -2.92 -3.33
CA GLU A 422 29.37 -2.00 -2.20
C GLU A 422 28.70 -0.68 -2.60
N ALA A 423 28.98 -0.18 -3.81
CA ALA A 423 28.48 1.10 -4.31
C ALA A 423 26.96 1.10 -4.56
N SER A 424 26.38 -0.07 -4.83
CA SER A 424 24.94 -0.24 -5.07
C SER A 424 24.26 -1.03 -3.96
N TYR A 425 24.95 -1.30 -2.84
CA TYR A 425 24.42 -2.16 -1.78
C TYR A 425 23.28 -1.49 -1.00
N VAL A 426 23.42 -0.21 -0.68
CA VAL A 426 22.37 0.60 -0.04
C VAL A 426 21.92 1.69 -1.00
N ASN A 427 20.61 1.91 -1.13
CA ASN A 427 20.06 2.99 -1.98
C ASN A 427 20.42 4.42 -1.51
N ARG A 428 21.08 4.57 -0.35
CA ARG A 428 21.51 5.85 0.25
C ARG A 428 23.03 5.79 0.55
N PRO A 429 23.91 6.07 -0.43
CA PRO A 429 25.36 5.94 -0.24
C PRO A 429 25.94 6.79 0.91
N ALA A 430 25.43 7.99 1.12
CA ALA A 430 25.86 8.86 2.23
C ALA A 430 25.56 8.23 3.61
N MET A 431 24.36 7.66 3.77
CA MET A 431 23.98 6.97 5.01
C MET A 431 24.79 5.68 5.21
N GLN A 432 25.13 4.97 4.13
CA GLN A 432 26.02 3.81 4.20
C GLN A 432 27.41 4.18 4.74
N GLN A 433 27.99 5.28 4.25
CA GLN A 433 29.29 5.77 4.74
C GLN A 433 29.22 6.18 6.22
N GLU A 434 28.16 6.88 6.62
CA GLU A 434 27.92 7.27 8.01
C GLU A 434 27.80 6.03 8.92
N ALA A 435 27.04 5.02 8.49
CA ALA A 435 26.86 3.77 9.21
C ALA A 435 28.18 3.00 9.38
N MET A 436 29.02 2.94 8.33
CA MET A 436 30.34 2.31 8.42
C MET A 436 31.27 3.04 9.39
N ALA A 437 31.16 4.37 9.50
CA ALA A 437 31.95 5.17 10.44
C ALA A 437 31.47 5.03 11.90
N LEU A 438 30.16 4.89 12.11
CA LEU A 438 29.55 4.77 13.45
C LEU A 438 29.80 3.39 14.08
N GLY A 439 29.64 2.33 13.31
CA GLY A 439 29.70 0.95 13.79
C GLY A 439 28.46 0.47 14.56
N PRO A 440 28.39 -0.83 14.89
CA PRO A 440 27.26 -1.43 15.60
C PRO A 440 27.20 -0.97 17.08
N PRO A 441 26.06 -1.18 17.77
CA PRO A 441 25.99 -1.02 19.22
C PRO A 441 27.05 -1.86 19.96
N ALA A 442 27.58 -1.31 21.05
CA ALA A 442 28.45 -2.05 21.94
C ALA A 442 27.74 -3.31 22.48
N GLY A 443 28.47 -4.41 22.59
CA GLY A 443 27.93 -5.68 23.07
C GLY A 443 27.17 -6.51 22.00
N LEU A 444 26.88 -5.96 20.82
CA LEU A 444 26.21 -6.73 19.75
C LEU A 444 27.02 -7.96 19.34
N ALA A 445 28.34 -7.83 19.18
CA ALA A 445 29.20 -8.95 18.82
C ALA A 445 29.16 -10.10 19.86
N ALA A 446 28.94 -9.78 21.15
CA ALA A 446 28.78 -10.78 22.20
C ALA A 446 27.36 -11.38 22.20
N ALA A 447 26.34 -10.57 21.93
CA ALA A 447 24.93 -10.99 21.89
C ALA A 447 24.57 -11.78 20.61
N PHE A 448 25.32 -11.58 19.53
CA PHE A 448 25.13 -12.23 18.24
C PHE A 448 26.45 -12.79 17.69
N PRO A 449 26.97 -13.89 18.25
CA PRO A 449 28.28 -14.46 17.92
C PRO A 449 28.24 -15.28 16.61
N LEU A 450 27.48 -14.84 15.61
CA LEU A 450 27.49 -15.43 14.27
C LEU A 450 28.49 -14.70 13.38
N GLU A 451 29.27 -15.48 12.63
CA GLU A 451 30.18 -14.97 11.61
C GLU A 451 29.43 -14.10 10.58
N PRO A 452 30.03 -12.99 10.12
CA PRO A 452 29.45 -12.18 9.06
C PRO A 452 29.09 -13.00 7.81
N GLN A 453 27.86 -12.83 7.33
CA GLN A 453 27.35 -13.54 6.16
C GLN A 453 27.45 -12.65 4.93
N VAL A 454 28.59 -12.73 4.25
CA VAL A 454 28.90 -11.91 3.07
C VAL A 454 27.97 -12.25 1.90
N GLY A 455 27.37 -11.23 1.28
CA GLY A 455 26.60 -11.34 0.03
C GLY A 455 25.24 -12.04 0.15
N VAL A 456 24.81 -12.47 1.34
CA VAL A 456 23.52 -13.15 1.53
C VAL A 456 22.33 -12.18 1.44
N ILE A 457 22.57 -10.91 1.71
CA ILE A 457 21.66 -9.81 1.39
C ILE A 457 22.23 -9.15 0.12
N LYS A 458 21.39 -9.02 -0.91
CA LYS A 458 21.78 -8.46 -2.21
C LYS A 458 21.72 -6.94 -2.24
N HIS A 459 20.77 -6.37 -1.51
CA HIS A 459 20.50 -4.94 -1.51
C HIS A 459 19.73 -4.55 -0.24
N VAL A 460 19.95 -3.32 0.22
CA VAL A 460 19.24 -2.70 1.34
C VAL A 460 18.56 -1.43 0.85
N TYR A 461 17.23 -1.41 0.88
CA TYR A 461 16.48 -0.16 0.69
C TYR A 461 16.21 0.48 2.05
N HIS A 462 16.77 1.67 2.28
CA HIS A 462 16.32 2.60 3.30
C HIS A 462 15.20 3.47 2.74
N THR A 463 14.08 3.53 3.44
CA THR A 463 12.89 4.31 3.09
C THR A 463 12.10 4.67 4.35
N ASP A 464 11.01 5.40 4.18
CA ASP A 464 10.14 5.85 5.26
C ASP A 464 8.66 5.69 4.87
N VAL A 465 7.78 6.14 5.78
CA VAL A 465 6.34 6.15 5.56
C VAL A 465 5.97 7.28 4.60
N GLY A 466 5.20 6.96 3.56
CA GLY A 466 4.90 7.91 2.49
C GLY A 466 3.44 8.09 2.11
N PRO A 467 3.17 8.96 1.12
CA PRO A 467 1.83 9.26 0.64
C PRO A 467 1.26 8.12 -0.23
N GLY A 468 -0.06 8.13 -0.41
CA GLY A 468 -0.81 7.19 -1.25
C GLY A 468 -0.66 7.44 -2.75
N ALA A 469 -1.43 6.73 -3.55
CA ALA A 469 -1.41 6.88 -5.00
C ALA A 469 -1.67 8.33 -5.44
N ARG A 470 -0.91 8.81 -6.43
CA ARG A 470 -0.94 10.20 -6.89
C ARG A 470 -0.85 10.33 -8.40
N LEU A 471 -1.43 11.40 -8.93
CA LEU A 471 -1.23 11.80 -10.32
C LEU A 471 0.22 12.27 -10.53
N LEU A 472 0.76 12.00 -11.72
CA LEU A 472 2.04 12.52 -12.17
C LEU A 472 1.84 13.51 -13.31
N GLU A 473 2.88 14.31 -13.57
CA GLU A 473 2.88 15.24 -14.70
C GLU A 473 2.91 14.47 -16.04
N PRO A 474 2.36 15.05 -17.13
CA PRO A 474 2.41 14.42 -18.45
C PRO A 474 3.83 14.06 -18.93
N SER A 475 4.85 14.79 -18.47
CA SER A 475 6.26 14.52 -18.78
C SER A 475 6.80 13.22 -18.17
N GLU A 476 6.14 12.68 -17.14
CA GLU A 476 6.49 11.38 -16.53
C GLU A 476 5.77 10.20 -17.22
N SER A 477 5.06 10.44 -18.32
CA SER A 477 4.36 9.38 -19.06
C SER A 477 5.31 8.27 -19.54
N LEU A 478 4.83 7.04 -19.43
CA LEU A 478 5.50 5.84 -19.93
C LEU A 478 5.06 5.47 -21.36
N ALA A 479 4.07 6.19 -21.90
CA ALA A 479 3.53 5.95 -23.24
C ALA A 479 3.68 7.18 -24.14
N ASP A 480 3.83 6.94 -25.43
CA ASP A 480 3.81 7.98 -26.44
C ASP A 480 2.40 8.53 -26.70
N ALA A 481 2.29 9.44 -27.67
CA ALA A 481 1.02 10.02 -28.10
C ALA A 481 0.09 9.03 -28.83
N ALA A 482 0.54 7.81 -29.13
CA ALA A 482 -0.29 6.72 -29.66
C ALA A 482 -0.67 5.71 -28.57
N GLY A 483 -0.27 5.92 -27.31
CA GLY A 483 -0.51 5.00 -26.21
C GLY A 483 0.35 3.75 -26.27
N MET A 484 1.49 3.80 -26.95
CA MET A 484 2.47 2.73 -27.03
C MET A 484 3.63 2.98 -26.05
N PRO A 485 4.28 1.94 -25.49
CA PRO A 485 5.37 2.13 -24.54
C PRO A 485 6.53 2.94 -25.13
N LEU A 486 7.06 3.90 -24.36
CA LEU A 486 8.29 4.61 -24.73
C LEU A 486 9.53 3.70 -24.72
N ARG A 487 9.45 2.58 -23.99
CA ARG A 487 10.51 1.58 -23.88
C ARG A 487 9.88 0.18 -23.89
N THR A 488 10.37 -0.67 -24.77
CA THR A 488 10.09 -2.12 -24.81
C THR A 488 11.39 -2.88 -24.61
N LYS A 489 11.31 -4.13 -24.15
CA LYS A 489 12.48 -5.02 -24.07
C LYS A 489 12.66 -5.83 -25.35
#